data_AF-A0A2N6AQQ7-F1
#
_entry.id   AF-A0A2N6AQQ7-F1
#
_cell.length_a   1.000
_cell.length_b   1.000
_cell.length_c   1.000
_cell.angle_alpha   90.00
_cell.angle_beta   90.00
_cell.angle_gamma   90.00
#
_symmetry.space_group_name_H-M   'P 1'
#
loop_
_entity.id
_entity.type
_entity.pdbx_description
1 polymer ?
#
loop_
_entity_poly.entity_id
_entity_poly.type
_entity_poly.pdbx_seq_one_letter_code
_entity_poly.pdbx_strand_id
1 'polypeptide(L)'
;ENRSKMNSEDGYYILEHDVNAIQNGIYREYRVDNIKEILMMSDGFSSIHNKYDLLSVEDLLAKSKNEGMKPLLKMIRDVEESDPKIETYKRLRRHDDATAVYINVD
;
A
#
# COMPACT_ATOMS: atom_id res chain seq x y z
N GLU A 1 15.54 -14.87 13.27
CA GLU A 1 14.58 -15.00 14.39
C GLU A 1 13.18 -14.48 14.05
N ASN A 2 12.99 -13.27 13.52
CA ASN A 2 11.61 -12.79 13.23
C ASN A 2 10.86 -13.61 12.16
N ARG A 3 11.54 -14.09 11.12
CA ARG A 3 10.92 -14.91 10.05
C ARG A 3 10.31 -16.22 10.54
N SER A 4 10.80 -16.82 11.62
CA SER A 4 10.24 -18.07 12.15
C SER A 4 8.94 -17.87 12.93
N LYS A 5 8.55 -16.61 13.20
CA LYS A 5 7.25 -16.26 13.81
C LYS A 5 6.18 -15.96 12.75
N MET A 6 6.55 -15.93 11.49
CA MET A 6 5.61 -15.67 10.39
C MET A 6 4.61 -16.82 10.28
N ASN A 7 3.32 -16.50 10.17
CA ASN A 7 2.21 -17.43 10.02
C ASN A 7 2.13 -18.49 11.13
N SER A 8 2.52 -18.11 12.34
CA SER A 8 2.45 -18.94 13.55
C SER A 8 1.54 -18.30 14.59
N GLU A 9 0.96 -19.13 15.45
CA GLU A 9 -0.01 -18.72 16.49
C GLU A 9 0.58 -17.69 17.46
N ASP A 10 1.84 -17.86 17.89
CA ASP A 10 2.55 -16.94 18.79
C ASP A 10 3.28 -15.79 18.06
N GLY A 11 2.96 -15.59 16.78
CA GLY A 11 3.72 -14.74 15.89
C GLY A 11 2.89 -13.66 15.20
N TYR A 12 3.07 -13.53 13.89
CA TYR A 12 2.31 -12.59 13.08
C TYR A 12 1.94 -13.23 11.75
N TYR A 13 0.78 -12.86 11.22
CA TYR A 13 0.30 -13.36 9.94
C TYR A 13 0.62 -12.39 8.81
N ILE A 14 1.06 -12.93 7.69
CA ILE A 14 1.16 -12.20 6.43
C ILE A 14 0.43 -12.98 5.35
N LEU A 15 -0.10 -12.28 4.36
CA LEU A 15 -0.78 -12.95 3.26
C LEU A 15 0.22 -13.77 2.42
N GLU A 16 0.12 -15.09 2.49
CA GLU A 16 0.87 -16.06 1.70
C GLU A 16 -0.05 -17.21 1.27
N HIS A 17 0.45 -18.13 0.45
CA HIS A 17 -0.25 -19.35 0.05
C HIS A 17 -0.25 -20.42 1.17
N ASP A 18 -0.54 -20.00 2.39
CA ASP A 18 -0.67 -20.84 3.59
C ASP A 18 -2.12 -20.76 4.08
N VAL A 19 -2.76 -21.92 4.30
CA VAL A 19 -4.14 -22.01 4.76
C VAL A 19 -4.33 -21.30 6.10
N ASN A 20 -3.38 -21.42 7.04
CA ASN A 20 -3.44 -20.75 8.34
C ASN A 20 -3.37 -19.23 8.18
N ALA A 21 -2.52 -18.74 7.27
CA ALA A 21 -2.41 -17.33 6.99
C ALA A 21 -3.69 -16.75 6.38
N ILE A 22 -4.28 -17.48 5.43
CA ILE A 22 -5.56 -17.13 4.80
C ILE A 22 -6.65 -17.06 5.89
N GLN A 23 -6.79 -18.09 6.73
CA GLN A 23 -7.82 -18.13 7.77
C GLN A 23 -7.74 -16.97 8.78
N ASN A 24 -6.55 -16.39 8.97
CA ASN A 24 -6.32 -15.24 9.85
C ASN A 24 -6.33 -13.89 9.10
N GLY A 25 -6.74 -13.88 7.83
CA GLY A 25 -6.89 -12.68 7.02
C GLY A 25 -7.99 -11.75 7.53
N ILE A 26 -7.87 -10.46 7.21
CA ILE A 26 -8.93 -9.48 7.45
C ILE A 26 -9.86 -9.48 6.24
N TYR A 27 -11.11 -9.83 6.46
CA TYR A 27 -12.13 -9.91 5.41
C TYR A 27 -13.18 -8.81 5.59
N ARG A 28 -13.53 -8.16 4.48
CA ARG A 28 -14.72 -7.31 4.39
C ARG A 28 -15.38 -7.51 3.03
N GLU A 29 -16.71 -7.50 3.05
CA GLU A 29 -17.53 -7.58 1.86
C GLU A 29 -18.29 -6.27 1.68
N TYR A 30 -18.37 -5.84 0.42
CA TYR A 30 -19.11 -4.65 0.02
C TYR A 30 -20.01 -5.02 -1.15
N ARG A 31 -21.23 -4.49 -1.15
CA ARG A 31 -22.07 -4.63 -2.34
C ARG A 31 -21.56 -3.67 -3.41
N VAL A 32 -21.36 -4.19 -4.62
CA VAL A 32 -20.75 -3.43 -5.72
C VAL A 32 -21.61 -2.24 -6.17
N ASP A 33 -22.93 -2.32 -6.02
CA ASP A 33 -23.88 -1.24 -6.31
C ASP A 33 -23.67 0.01 -5.42
N ASN A 34 -22.97 -0.14 -4.30
CA ASN A 34 -22.64 0.95 -3.39
C ASN A 34 -21.20 1.49 -3.56
N ILE A 35 -20.41 0.94 -4.48
CA ILE A 35 -19.01 1.30 -4.71
C ILE A 35 -18.89 1.97 -6.07
N LYS A 36 -18.33 3.18 -6.11
CA LYS A 36 -18.06 3.89 -7.37
C LYS A 36 -16.62 3.70 -7.84
N GLU A 37 -15.70 3.66 -6.88
CA GLU A 37 -14.27 3.68 -7.15
C GLU A 37 -13.55 2.79 -6.15
N ILE A 38 -12.52 2.08 -6.61
CA ILE A 38 -11.66 1.24 -5.79
C ILE A 38 -10.22 1.61 -6.08
N LEU A 39 -9.45 1.90 -5.04
CA LEU A 39 -8.00 2.04 -5.10
C LEU A 39 -7.35 0.98 -4.22
N MET A 40 -6.62 0.05 -4.83
CA MET A 40 -5.83 -0.97 -4.14
C MET A 40 -4.35 -0.63 -4.27
N MET A 41 -3.62 -0.76 -3.16
CA MET A 41 -2.22 -0.38 -3.07
C MET A 41 -1.42 -1.42 -2.30
N SER A 42 -0.21 -1.70 -2.78
CA SER A 42 0.85 -2.30 -1.97
C SER A 42 1.29 -1.33 -0.86
N ASP A 43 1.98 -1.84 0.16
CA ASP A 43 2.55 -1.03 1.23
C ASP A 43 3.55 0.02 0.68
N GLY A 44 4.35 -0.37 -0.32
CA GLY A 44 5.27 0.52 -1.03
C GLY A 44 4.58 1.67 -1.76
N PHE A 45 3.39 1.46 -2.33
CA PHE A 45 2.63 2.55 -2.95
C PHE A 45 1.88 3.39 -1.91
N SER A 46 1.32 2.74 -0.89
CA SER A 46 0.58 3.42 0.18
C SER A 46 1.46 4.35 1.05
N SER A 47 2.78 4.27 0.91
CA SER A 47 3.74 5.09 1.66
C SER A 47 3.54 6.58 1.45
N ILE A 48 3.03 7.01 0.28
CA ILE A 48 2.71 8.40 -0.02
C ILE A 48 1.76 9.03 1.01
N HIS A 49 0.83 8.22 1.53
CA HIS A 49 -0.10 8.59 2.60
C HIS A 49 0.46 8.17 3.95
N ASN A 50 0.74 6.87 4.13
CA ASN A 50 1.02 6.28 5.45
C ASN A 50 2.37 6.68 6.07
N LYS A 51 3.38 7.03 5.25
CA LYS A 51 4.75 7.29 5.72
C LYS A 51 5.20 8.71 5.42
N TYR A 52 4.84 9.23 4.25
CA TYR A 52 5.30 10.52 3.76
C TYR A 52 4.31 11.65 4.02
N ASP A 53 3.06 11.32 4.38
CA ASP A 53 1.99 12.27 4.69
C ASP A 53 1.81 13.36 3.60
N LEU A 54 1.97 12.96 2.33
CA LEU A 54 1.92 13.90 1.21
C LEU A 54 0.52 14.11 0.65
N LEU A 55 -0.35 13.09 0.77
CA LEU A 55 -1.70 13.09 0.21
C LEU A 55 -2.66 12.42 1.19
N SER A 56 -3.86 12.98 1.28
CA SER A 56 -4.99 12.30 1.92
C SER A 56 -5.49 11.14 1.05
N VAL A 57 -6.36 10.29 1.61
CA VAL A 57 -6.99 9.19 0.85
C VAL A 57 -7.89 9.77 -0.25
N GLU A 58 -8.57 10.87 0.03
CA GLU A 58 -9.42 11.60 -0.90
C GLU A 58 -8.59 12.15 -2.08
N ASP A 59 -7.43 12.76 -1.79
CA ASP A 59 -6.52 13.24 -2.83
C ASP A 59 -5.99 12.09 -3.68
N LEU A 60 -5.68 10.95 -3.07
CA LEU A 60 -5.22 9.77 -3.79
C LEU A 60 -6.27 9.25 -4.76
N LEU A 61 -7.53 9.13 -4.35
CA LEU A 61 -8.63 8.74 -5.23
C LEU A 61 -8.82 9.75 -6.37
N ALA A 62 -8.86 11.04 -6.04
CA ALA A 62 -9.04 12.09 -7.04
C ALA A 62 -7.91 12.12 -8.07
N LYS A 63 -6.65 12.04 -7.63
CA LYS A 63 -5.49 11.99 -8.53
C LYS A 63 -5.43 10.69 -9.32
N SER A 64 -5.81 9.58 -8.71
CA SER A 64 -5.91 8.29 -9.40
C SER A 64 -6.84 8.35 -10.60
N LYS A 65 -8.02 8.97 -10.41
CA LYS A 65 -9.01 9.18 -11.45
C LYS A 65 -8.54 10.14 -12.55
N ASN A 66 -7.98 11.28 -12.16
CA ASN A 66 -7.73 12.39 -13.07
C ASN A 66 -6.36 12.34 -13.76
N GLU A 67 -5.34 11.79 -13.10
CA GLU A 67 -3.94 11.84 -13.52
C GLU A 67 -3.32 10.44 -13.73
N GLY A 68 -3.99 9.39 -13.24
CA GLY A 68 -3.49 8.02 -13.25
C GLY A 68 -2.40 7.75 -12.22
N MET A 69 -1.82 6.54 -12.26
CA MET A 69 -0.87 6.08 -11.22
C MET A 69 0.55 6.63 -11.38
N LYS A 70 0.96 6.96 -12.61
CA LYS A 70 2.35 7.31 -12.91
C LYS A 70 2.83 8.58 -12.17
N PRO A 71 2.04 9.68 -12.11
CA PRO A 71 2.44 10.86 -11.35
C PRO A 71 2.55 10.59 -9.84
N LEU A 72 1.62 9.80 -9.28
CA LEU A 72 1.66 9.39 -7.87
C LEU A 72 2.92 8.56 -7.56
N LEU A 73 3.26 7.59 -8.42
CA LEU A 73 4.48 6.83 -8.29
C LEU A 73 5.72 7.74 -8.37
N LYS A 74 5.71 8.75 -9.25
CA LYS A 74 6.81 9.72 -9.31
C LYS A 74 6.97 10.48 -7.99
N MET A 75 5.88 10.93 -7.37
CA MET A 75 5.94 11.62 -6.07
C MET A 75 6.61 10.76 -4.99
N ILE A 76 6.31 9.44 -4.96
CA ILE A 76 6.97 8.49 -4.06
C ILE A 76 8.46 8.45 -4.33
N ARG A 77 8.88 8.34 -5.60
CA ARG A 77 10.31 8.29 -5.97
C ARG A 77 11.03 9.59 -5.66
N ASP A 78 10.39 10.74 -5.84
CA ASP A 78 10.99 12.04 -5.52
C ASP A 78 11.29 12.18 -4.01
N VAL A 79 10.42 11.65 -3.13
CA VAL A 79 10.70 11.57 -1.68
C VAL A 79 11.82 10.58 -1.37
N GLU A 80 11.88 9.47 -2.10
CA GLU A 80 12.94 8.47 -1.94
C GLU A 80 14.31 8.99 -2.37
N GLU A 81 14.35 9.78 -3.43
CA GLU A 81 15.57 10.39 -3.96
C GLU A 81 16.04 11.59 -3.14
N SER A 82 15.12 12.32 -2.49
CA SER A 82 15.48 13.45 -1.61
C SER A 82 15.98 13.02 -0.22
N ASP A 83 15.73 11.77 0.20
CA ASP A 83 16.27 11.17 1.43
C ASP A 83 17.10 9.91 1.14
N PRO A 84 18.24 10.02 0.43
CA PRO A 84 19.02 8.88 -0.03
C PRO A 84 19.76 8.17 1.12
N LYS A 85 20.00 8.87 2.24
CA LYS A 85 20.59 8.31 3.45
C LYS A 85 19.56 7.69 4.39
N ILE A 86 18.26 7.87 4.10
CA ILE A 86 17.16 7.27 4.83
C ILE A 86 17.12 7.77 6.30
N GLU A 87 17.44 9.05 6.51
CA GLU A 87 17.52 9.67 7.83
C GLU A 87 16.16 10.23 8.27
N THR A 88 15.36 10.72 7.31
CA THR A 88 14.08 11.38 7.57
C THR A 88 12.99 10.35 7.81
N TYR A 89 12.78 9.43 6.87
CA TYR A 89 11.65 8.49 6.90
C TYR A 89 12.01 7.11 7.43
N LYS A 90 13.28 6.89 7.81
CA LYS A 90 13.78 5.64 8.44
C LYS A 90 13.31 4.36 7.75
N ARG A 91 13.24 4.38 6.42
CA ARG A 91 12.90 3.23 5.58
C ARG A 91 13.93 2.10 5.75
N LEU A 92 13.53 0.88 5.41
CA LEU A 92 14.44 -0.29 5.41
C LEU A 92 15.31 -0.37 4.15
N ARG A 93 14.87 0.26 3.07
CA ARG A 93 15.51 0.29 1.75
C ARG A 93 15.18 1.61 1.05
N ARG A 94 15.98 1.98 0.04
CA ARG A 94 15.80 3.22 -0.72
C ARG A 94 14.47 3.22 -1.49
N HIS A 95 14.19 2.14 -2.22
CA HIS A 95 12.96 1.97 -2.97
C HIS A 95 12.28 0.66 -2.56
N ASP A 96 10.97 0.74 -2.35
CA ASP A 96 10.10 -0.42 -2.23
C ASP A 96 9.39 -0.71 -3.57
N ASP A 97 8.94 -1.95 -3.75
CA ASP A 97 8.05 -2.30 -4.86
C ASP A 97 6.71 -1.58 -4.63
N ALA A 98 6.34 -0.70 -5.57
CA ALA A 98 5.18 0.16 -5.45
C ALA A 98 4.21 -0.15 -6.59
N THR A 99 3.18 -0.92 -6.25
CA THR A 99 2.07 -1.31 -7.14
C THR A 99 0.76 -0.72 -6.63
N ALA A 100 -0.05 -0.23 -7.56
CA ALA A 100 -1.43 0.17 -7.29
C ALA A 100 -2.33 -0.12 -8.50
N VAL A 101 -3.62 -0.34 -8.20
CA VAL A 101 -4.67 -0.52 -9.19
C VAL A 101 -5.83 0.38 -8.82
N TYR A 102 -6.26 1.22 -9.76
CA TYR A 102 -7.47 2.01 -9.66
C TYR A 102 -8.54 1.41 -10.58
N ILE A 103 -9.75 1.28 -10.06
CA ILE A 103 -10.91 0.75 -10.76
C ILE A 103 -12.03 1.77 -10.61
N ASN A 104 -12.54 2.23 -11.75
CA ASN A 104 -13.84 2.90 -11.80
C ASN A 104 -14.91 1.83 -12.04
N VAL A 105 -15.94 1.81 -11.19
CA VAL A 105 -17.02 0.81 -11.17
C VAL A 105 -18.28 1.34 -11.88
N ASP A 106 -18.29 2.63 -12.24
CA ASP A 106 -19.34 3.25 -13.07
C ASP A 106 -19.40 2.67 -14.50
#